data_AF-A0A7K0IWH2-F1
#
_entry.id   AF-A0A7K0IWH2-F1
#
_cell.length_a   1.000
_cell.length_b   1.000
_cell.length_c   1.000
_cell.angle_alpha   90.00
_cell.angle_beta   90.00
_cell.angle_gamma   90.00
#
_symmetry.space_group_name_H-M   'P 1'
#
loop_
_entity.id
_entity.type
_entity.pdbx_description
1 polymer ?
#
loop_
_entity_poly.entity_id
_entity_poly.type
_entity_poly.pdbx_seq_one_letter_code
_entity_poly.pdbx_strand_id
1 'polypeptide(L)'
;MLANLKPRQKLDGHILKNVPFFSTLSPEAIEEVERIIVKKRFAKDQVVLIEEETSDYMYLVYSGKVRVVQMNEEGREQIITIHKKNDFFGEMSLLDGKTSPASVIAHEDSVIGLLSRSDFDRHLLSHEEIRHKIINLLCERLRDSWAMIKILSFDNAEHRVMAVLNRLQELYGVADDRGSLINVRLTHQQMASYASVARETVTRVLGRLEKDAAILVLEGKTILLTDAFYARLKGTN
;
A
#
# COMPACT_ATOMS: atom_id res chain seq x y z
N MET A 1 -19.04 24.89 -19.56
CA MET A 1 -18.59 24.84 -20.96
C MET A 1 -17.79 23.57 -21.17
N LEU A 2 -18.33 22.62 -21.91
CA LEU A 2 -17.71 21.34 -22.23
C LEU A 2 -16.64 21.56 -23.31
N ALA A 3 -15.36 21.49 -22.94
CA ALA A 3 -14.25 21.64 -23.88
C ALA A 3 -13.79 20.26 -24.39
N ASN A 4 -14.14 20.02 -25.67
CA ASN A 4 -13.60 19.07 -26.65
C ASN A 4 -12.46 18.13 -26.21
N LEU A 5 -12.79 16.84 -26.15
CA LEU A 5 -11.87 15.71 -26.00
C LEU A 5 -11.00 15.52 -27.25
N LYS A 6 -9.67 15.51 -27.08
CA LYS A 6 -8.68 15.02 -28.05
C LYS A 6 -8.41 13.51 -27.85
N PRO A 7 -7.93 12.78 -28.88
CA PRO A 7 -8.19 11.35 -29.06
C PRO A 7 -7.48 10.44 -28.05
N ARG A 8 -8.12 9.30 -27.79
CA ARG A 8 -7.62 8.14 -27.00
C ARG A 8 -6.15 7.84 -27.33
N GLN A 9 -5.26 8.29 -26.46
CA GLN A 9 -3.91 7.73 -26.37
C GLN A 9 -4.06 6.29 -25.89
N LYS A 10 -3.69 5.30 -26.72
CA LYS A 10 -3.55 3.91 -26.30
C LYS A 10 -2.52 3.88 -25.17
N LEU A 11 -3.00 3.77 -23.93
CA LEU A 11 -2.15 3.33 -22.83
C LEU A 11 -2.08 1.81 -22.95
N ASP A 12 -0.99 1.34 -23.54
CA ASP A 12 -0.71 -0.08 -23.72
C ASP A 12 -0.56 -0.79 -22.37
N GLY A 13 -1.23 -1.94 -22.25
CA GLY A 13 -1.24 -2.85 -21.11
C GLY A 13 -2.52 -2.77 -20.29
N HIS A 14 -3.25 -3.89 -20.21
CA HIS A 14 -4.44 -4.01 -19.38
C HIS A 14 -4.09 -3.81 -17.90
N ILE A 15 -4.21 -2.58 -17.40
CA ILE A 15 -3.91 -2.23 -16.01
C ILE A 15 -4.71 -3.09 -15.04
N LEU A 16 -5.92 -3.46 -15.46
CA LEU A 16 -6.77 -4.36 -14.69
C LEU A 16 -6.10 -5.69 -14.37
N LYS A 17 -5.25 -6.26 -15.24
CA LYS A 17 -4.55 -7.52 -14.94
C LYS A 17 -3.59 -7.40 -13.75
N ASN A 18 -3.13 -6.20 -13.42
CA ASN A 18 -2.23 -5.95 -12.29
C ASN A 18 -2.98 -5.68 -10.98
N VAL A 19 -4.31 -5.53 -11.02
CA VAL A 19 -5.14 -5.41 -9.82
C VAL A 19 -5.45 -6.82 -9.33
N PRO A 20 -5.10 -7.20 -8.08
CA PRO A 20 -5.14 -8.59 -7.62
C PRO A 20 -6.45 -9.33 -7.86
N PHE A 21 -7.59 -8.67 -7.63
CA PHE A 21 -8.92 -9.28 -7.80
C PHE A 21 -9.50 -9.18 -9.23
N PHE A 22 -8.83 -8.49 -10.16
CA PHE A 22 -9.16 -8.51 -11.59
C PHE A 22 -8.31 -9.51 -12.38
N SER A 23 -7.26 -10.05 -11.76
CA SER A 23 -6.34 -11.00 -12.42
C SER A 23 -7.00 -12.30 -12.88
N THR A 24 -8.16 -12.65 -12.33
CA THR A 24 -8.92 -13.87 -12.64
C THR A 24 -10.01 -13.67 -13.70
N LEU A 25 -10.22 -12.42 -14.12
CA LEU A 25 -11.20 -12.13 -15.17
C LEU A 25 -10.75 -12.69 -16.52
N SER A 26 -11.72 -13.17 -17.31
CA SER A 26 -11.44 -13.52 -18.70
C SER A 26 -11.00 -12.27 -19.48
N PRO A 27 -10.24 -12.42 -20.58
CA PRO A 27 -9.87 -11.29 -21.44
C PRO A 27 -11.07 -10.45 -21.87
N GLU A 28 -12.21 -11.09 -22.17
CA GLU A 28 -13.45 -10.43 -22.58
C GLU A 28 -14.05 -9.60 -21.44
N ALA A 29 -14.06 -10.13 -20.21
CA ALA A 29 -14.54 -9.41 -19.03
C ALA A 29 -13.61 -8.23 -18.68
N ILE A 30 -12.30 -8.37 -18.87
CA ILE A 30 -11.34 -7.26 -18.74
C ILE A 30 -11.67 -6.15 -19.75
N GLU A 31 -11.91 -6.49 -21.02
CA GLU A 31 -12.29 -5.51 -22.05
C GLU A 31 -13.65 -4.84 -21.77
N GLU A 32 -14.59 -5.55 -21.16
CA GLU A 32 -15.86 -4.97 -20.73
C GLU A 32 -15.66 -3.93 -19.62
N VAL A 33 -14.90 -4.28 -18.58
CA VAL A 33 -14.59 -3.38 -17.47
C VAL A 33 -13.74 -2.18 -17.95
N GLU A 34 -12.81 -2.38 -18.89
CA GLU A 34 -12.03 -1.27 -19.47
C GLU A 34 -12.90 -0.26 -20.23
N ARG A 35 -14.01 -0.69 -20.84
CA ARG A 35 -14.90 0.19 -21.60
C ARG A 35 -15.74 1.10 -20.72
N ILE A 36 -16.08 0.67 -19.50
CA ILE A 36 -16.90 1.43 -18.55
C ILE A 36 -16.07 2.33 -17.63
N ILE A 37 -14.75 2.15 -17.58
CA ILE A 37 -13.86 3.03 -16.81
C ILE A 37 -13.76 4.42 -17.45
N VAL A 38 -14.11 5.44 -16.68
CA VAL A 38 -13.96 6.86 -17.06
C VAL A 38 -12.58 7.35 -16.64
N LYS A 39 -11.77 7.79 -17.61
CA LYS A 39 -10.42 8.32 -17.33
C LYS A 39 -10.47 9.84 -17.15
N LYS A 40 -9.95 10.32 -16.03
CA LYS A 40 -9.78 11.75 -15.73
C LYS A 40 -8.31 12.10 -15.56
N ARG A 41 -7.94 13.31 -16.00
CA ARG A 41 -6.60 13.87 -15.78
C ARG A 41 -6.63 14.76 -14.55
N PHE A 42 -5.61 14.62 -13.71
CA PHE A 42 -5.38 15.45 -12.55
C PHE A 42 -3.98 16.05 -12.68
N ALA A 43 -3.89 17.37 -12.68
CA ALA A 43 -2.60 18.06 -12.61
C ALA A 43 -1.98 17.86 -11.23
N LYS A 44 -0.65 18.02 -11.13
CA LYS A 44 0.05 18.02 -9.84
C LYS A 44 -0.69 18.90 -8.80
N ASP A 45 -0.77 18.38 -7.58
CA ASP A 45 -1.42 18.97 -6.41
C ASP A 45 -2.95 19.12 -6.50
N GLN A 46 -3.60 18.60 -7.55
CA GLN A 46 -5.07 18.49 -7.59
C GLN A 46 -5.59 17.36 -6.70
N VAL A 47 -6.66 17.64 -5.97
CA VAL A 47 -7.35 16.67 -5.13
C VAL A 47 -8.17 15.70 -5.99
N VAL A 48 -8.02 14.41 -5.71
CA VAL A 48 -8.70 13.29 -6.40
C VAL A 48 -9.83 12.73 -5.54
N LEU A 49 -9.60 12.63 -4.23
CA LEU A 49 -10.52 12.14 -3.22
C LEU A 49 -10.28 12.94 -1.92
N ILE A 50 -11.35 13.27 -1.20
CA ILE A 50 -11.28 14.03 0.05
C ILE A 50 -11.57 13.06 1.22
N GLU A 51 -10.82 13.23 2.31
CA GLU A 51 -11.05 12.54 3.58
C GLU A 51 -12.46 12.85 4.12
N GLU A 52 -13.08 11.89 4.79
CA GLU A 52 -14.45 12.01 5.33
C GLU A 52 -15.57 12.19 4.27
N GLU A 53 -15.24 12.26 2.98
CA GLU A 53 -16.24 12.20 1.91
C GLU A 53 -16.56 10.75 1.54
N THR A 54 -17.84 10.50 1.22
CA THR A 54 -18.25 9.22 0.64
C THR A 54 -18.01 9.25 -0.86
N SER A 55 -17.24 8.28 -1.36
CA SER A 55 -17.03 8.11 -2.80
C SER A 55 -17.72 6.85 -3.30
N ASP A 56 -18.43 7.00 -4.41
CA ASP A 56 -19.03 5.90 -5.18
C ASP A 56 -18.12 5.41 -6.31
N TYR A 57 -16.80 5.61 -6.18
CA TYR A 57 -15.84 5.20 -7.19
C TYR A 57 -14.66 4.42 -6.61
N MET A 58 -14.26 3.37 -7.34
CA MET A 58 -12.92 2.85 -7.29
C MET A 58 -12.03 3.66 -8.23
N TYR A 59 -10.80 3.94 -7.79
CA TYR A 59 -9.84 4.70 -8.56
C TYR A 59 -8.65 3.83 -8.94
N LEU A 60 -8.22 3.93 -10.20
CA LEU A 60 -7.12 3.16 -10.79
C LEU A 60 -6.06 4.12 -11.32
N VAL A 61 -4.81 4.00 -10.87
CA VAL A 61 -3.73 4.85 -11.36
C VAL A 61 -3.24 4.34 -12.72
N TYR A 62 -3.62 5.05 -13.79
CA TYR A 62 -3.23 4.70 -15.15
C TYR A 62 -1.81 5.20 -15.50
N SER A 63 -1.49 6.40 -15.04
CA SER A 63 -0.17 7.00 -15.16
C SER A 63 0.02 8.06 -14.09
N GLY A 64 1.28 8.39 -13.79
CA GLY A 64 1.62 9.34 -12.74
C GLY A 64 1.66 8.69 -11.36
N LYS A 65 1.50 9.53 -10.32
CA LYS A 65 1.50 9.13 -8.91
C LYS A 65 0.54 10.00 -8.13
N VAL A 66 -0.10 9.41 -7.14
CA VAL A 66 -0.93 10.12 -6.16
C VAL A 66 -0.41 9.84 -4.75
N ARG A 67 -0.48 10.83 -3.87
CA ARG A 67 -0.13 10.71 -2.46
C ARG A 67 -1.41 10.62 -1.63
N VAL A 68 -1.44 9.64 -0.74
CA VAL A 68 -2.49 9.50 0.29
C VAL A 68 -2.05 10.29 1.50
N VAL A 69 -2.87 11.22 1.95
CA VAL A 69 -2.55 12.12 3.06
C VAL A 69 -3.65 12.18 4.10
N GLN A 70 -3.22 12.35 5.34
CA GLN A 70 -4.06 12.72 6.47
C GLN A 70 -3.51 14.01 7.08
N MET A 71 -4.38 14.79 7.70
CA MET A 71 -3.95 15.94 8.50
C MET A 71 -3.56 15.45 9.89
N ASN A 72 -2.40 15.88 10.39
CA ASN A 72 -2.05 15.68 11.79
C ASN A 72 -2.77 16.70 12.69
N GLU A 73 -2.63 16.57 14.02
CA GLU A 73 -3.26 17.45 15.02
C GLU A 73 -2.90 18.94 14.87
N GLU A 74 -1.80 19.25 14.20
CA GLU A 74 -1.33 20.61 13.94
C GLU A 74 -1.77 21.14 12.55
N GLY A 75 -2.59 20.39 11.82
CA GLY A 75 -3.07 20.74 10.49
C GLY A 75 -2.03 20.58 9.38
N ARG A 76 -0.94 19.84 9.62
CA ARG A 76 0.10 19.55 8.61
C ARG A 76 -0.23 18.25 7.87
N GLU A 77 -0.03 18.27 6.55
CA GLU A 77 -0.21 17.08 5.71
C GLU A 77 0.86 16.03 6.03
N GLN A 78 0.42 14.85 6.45
CA GLN A 78 1.26 13.66 6.57
C GLN A 78 1.01 12.73 5.40
N ILE A 79 2.06 12.46 4.61
CA ILE A 79 1.99 11.46 3.54
C ILE A 79 2.04 10.07 4.15
N ILE A 80 0.93 9.33 4.01
CA ILE A 80 0.80 7.95 4.48
C ILE A 80 1.44 7.00 3.48
N THR A 81 1.13 7.16 2.20
CA THR A 81 1.70 6.36 1.11
C THR A 81 1.62 7.09 -0.23
N ILE A 82 2.33 6.57 -1.23
CA ILE A 82 2.26 7.03 -2.62
C ILE A 82 1.82 5.85 -3.48
N HIS A 83 0.69 6.01 -4.16
CA HIS A 83 0.23 5.09 -5.18
C HIS A 83 0.80 5.49 -6.55
N LYS A 84 1.25 4.50 -7.30
CA LYS A 84 1.84 4.63 -8.64
C LYS A 84 1.02 3.87 -9.67
N LYS A 85 1.41 3.94 -10.95
CA LYS A 85 0.80 3.14 -12.02
C LYS A 85 0.54 1.69 -11.58
N ASN A 86 -0.68 1.21 -11.87
CA ASN A 86 -1.24 -0.10 -11.48
C ASN A 86 -1.74 -0.23 -10.04
N ASP A 87 -1.54 0.77 -9.18
CA ASP A 87 -2.16 0.80 -7.87
C ASP A 87 -3.62 1.29 -7.96
N PHE A 88 -4.39 1.04 -6.91
CA PHE A 88 -5.79 1.44 -6.78
C PHE A 88 -6.09 1.96 -5.37
N PHE A 89 -7.18 2.72 -5.25
CA PHE A 89 -7.68 3.25 -3.98
C PHE A 89 -9.20 3.54 -4.06
N GLY A 90 -9.80 3.90 -2.92
CA GLY A 90 -11.23 4.22 -2.79
C GLY A 90 -12.15 3.00 -2.65
N GLU A 91 -11.59 1.80 -2.70
CA GLU A 91 -12.34 0.54 -2.59
C GLU A 91 -13.04 0.38 -1.24
N MET A 92 -12.52 0.97 -0.15
CA MET A 92 -13.14 0.85 1.17
C MET A 92 -14.52 1.50 1.16
N SER A 93 -14.58 2.79 0.82
CA SER A 93 -15.84 3.54 0.68
C SER A 93 -16.79 2.90 -0.34
N LEU A 94 -16.24 2.42 -1.45
CA LEU A 94 -17.01 1.70 -2.45
C LEU A 94 -17.64 0.41 -1.90
N LEU A 95 -16.95 -0.35 -1.06
CA LEU A 95 -17.42 -1.66 -0.60
C LEU A 95 -18.39 -1.56 0.58
N ASP A 96 -18.13 -0.66 1.54
CA ASP A 96 -18.91 -0.59 2.78
C ASP A 96 -19.82 0.64 2.89
N GLY A 97 -19.74 1.56 1.93
CA GLY A 97 -20.56 2.77 1.88
C GLY A 97 -20.17 3.83 2.92
N LYS A 98 -19.02 3.67 3.58
CA LYS A 98 -18.52 4.65 4.55
C LYS A 98 -17.61 5.68 3.90
N THR A 99 -17.22 6.66 4.69
CA THR A 99 -16.36 7.77 4.26
C THR A 99 -14.92 7.31 3.98
N SER A 100 -14.20 8.09 3.16
CA SER A 100 -12.79 7.84 2.88
C SER A 100 -11.94 8.12 4.12
N PRO A 101 -11.01 7.23 4.52
CA PRO A 101 -10.16 7.43 5.69
C PRO A 101 -9.01 8.43 5.46
N ALA A 102 -8.80 8.89 4.22
CA ALA A 102 -7.73 9.80 3.86
C ALA A 102 -8.05 10.56 2.58
N SER A 103 -7.39 11.70 2.39
CA SER A 103 -7.41 12.44 1.13
C SER A 103 -6.39 11.86 0.16
N VAL A 104 -6.67 11.94 -1.14
CA VAL A 104 -5.75 11.53 -2.20
C VAL A 104 -5.52 12.68 -3.16
N ILE A 105 -4.25 13.04 -3.34
CA ILE A 105 -3.83 14.21 -4.12
C ILE A 105 -2.85 13.77 -5.19
N ALA A 106 -2.95 14.32 -6.40
CA ALA A 106 -1.97 14.09 -7.46
C ALA A 106 -0.57 14.57 -7.03
N HIS A 107 0.40 13.67 -6.98
CA HIS A 107 1.79 14.00 -6.63
C HIS A 107 2.57 14.52 -7.84
N GLU A 108 2.15 14.09 -9.03
CA GLU A 108 2.57 14.56 -10.35
C GLU A 108 1.36 14.46 -11.30
N ASP A 109 1.45 15.03 -12.50
CA ASP A 109 0.38 14.94 -13.50
C ASP A 109 -0.01 13.47 -13.74
N SER A 110 -1.27 13.16 -13.47
CA SER A 110 -1.76 11.78 -13.35
C SER A 110 -3.02 11.55 -14.18
N VAL A 111 -3.17 10.31 -14.66
CA VAL A 111 -4.41 9.82 -15.27
C VAL A 111 -5.00 8.79 -14.33
N ILE A 112 -6.22 9.04 -13.88
CA ILE A 112 -6.93 8.18 -12.94
C ILE A 112 -8.19 7.64 -13.62
N GLY A 113 -8.34 6.32 -13.62
CA GLY A 113 -9.56 5.65 -14.05
C GLY A 113 -10.55 5.59 -12.90
N LEU A 114 -11.80 5.92 -13.16
CA LEU A 114 -12.90 5.87 -12.21
C LEU A 114 -13.84 4.76 -12.64
N LEU A 115 -14.12 3.83 -11.74
CA LEU A 115 -15.11 2.77 -11.89
C LEU A 115 -16.22 3.00 -10.86
N SER A 116 -17.45 3.21 -11.31
CA SER A 116 -18.57 3.52 -10.42
C SER A 116 -18.98 2.31 -9.57
N ARG A 117 -19.62 2.55 -8.41
CA ARG A 117 -20.23 1.51 -7.57
C ARG A 117 -21.16 0.61 -8.37
N SER A 118 -22.09 1.19 -9.14
CA SER A 118 -23.05 0.40 -9.92
C SER A 118 -22.37 -0.50 -10.94
N ASP A 119 -21.28 -0.03 -11.56
CA ASP A 119 -20.51 -0.81 -12.51
C ASP A 119 -19.68 -1.88 -11.81
N PHE A 120 -19.09 -1.54 -10.66
CA PHE A 120 -18.34 -2.46 -9.82
C PHE A 120 -19.23 -3.61 -9.34
N ASP A 121 -20.40 -3.31 -8.82
CA ASP A 121 -21.34 -4.31 -8.32
C ASP A 121 -21.81 -5.23 -9.45
N ARG A 122 -22.16 -4.65 -10.59
CA ARG A 122 -22.69 -5.39 -11.75
C ARG A 122 -21.65 -6.27 -12.42
N HIS A 123 -20.47 -5.71 -12.72
CA HIS A 123 -19.48 -6.38 -13.56
C HIS A 123 -18.44 -7.16 -12.76
N LEU A 124 -18.28 -6.86 -11.46
CA LEU A 124 -17.25 -7.48 -10.64
C LEU A 124 -17.85 -8.30 -9.49
N LEU A 125 -18.64 -7.69 -8.60
CA LEU A 125 -19.18 -8.42 -7.45
C LEU A 125 -20.18 -9.52 -7.82
N SER A 126 -20.73 -9.52 -9.03
CA SER A 126 -21.53 -10.63 -9.55
C SER A 126 -20.75 -11.95 -9.67
N HIS A 127 -19.42 -11.88 -9.85
CA HIS A 127 -18.56 -13.06 -10.00
C HIS A 127 -18.10 -13.60 -8.64
N GLU A 128 -18.39 -14.88 -8.36
CA GLU A 128 -18.03 -15.52 -7.09
C GLU A 128 -16.54 -15.49 -6.80
N GLU A 129 -15.72 -15.79 -7.81
CA GLU A 129 -14.27 -15.80 -7.67
C GLU A 129 -13.72 -14.43 -7.26
N ILE A 130 -14.27 -13.34 -7.83
CA ILE A 130 -13.86 -11.97 -7.49
C ILE A 130 -14.25 -11.64 -6.06
N ARG A 131 -15.45 -12.02 -5.60
CA ARG A 131 -15.86 -11.84 -4.21
C ARG A 131 -14.89 -12.54 -3.25
N HIS A 132 -14.51 -13.79 -3.53
CA HIS A 132 -13.53 -14.52 -2.71
C HIS A 132 -12.16 -13.84 -2.71
N LYS A 133 -11.69 -13.32 -3.86
CA LYS A 133 -10.43 -12.57 -3.93
C LYS A 133 -10.47 -11.27 -3.12
N ILE A 134 -11.58 -10.53 -3.17
CA ILE A 134 -11.78 -9.33 -2.36
C ILE A 134 -11.78 -9.68 -0.87
N ILE A 135 -12.50 -10.72 -0.45
CA ILE A 135 -12.50 -11.19 0.94
C ILE A 135 -11.08 -11.54 1.39
N ASN A 136 -10.34 -12.31 0.60
CA ASN A 136 -8.96 -12.67 0.92
C ASN A 136 -8.06 -11.43 1.06
N LEU A 137 -8.15 -10.48 0.13
CA LEU A 137 -7.43 -9.21 0.19
C LEU A 137 -7.77 -8.41 1.46
N LEU A 138 -9.06 -8.29 1.80
CA LEU A 138 -9.49 -7.60 3.01
C LEU A 138 -9.02 -8.31 4.27
N CYS A 139 -9.04 -9.65 4.30
CA CYS A 139 -8.49 -10.43 5.41
C CYS A 139 -6.97 -10.28 5.56
N GLU A 140 -6.23 -10.21 4.45
CA GLU A 140 -4.79 -9.92 4.47
C GLU A 140 -4.51 -8.53 5.07
N ARG A 141 -5.21 -7.50 4.58
CA ARG A 141 -5.11 -6.14 5.11
C ARG A 141 -5.51 -6.07 6.59
N LEU A 142 -6.55 -6.79 7.00
CA LEU A 142 -6.96 -6.87 8.41
C LEU A 142 -5.86 -7.53 9.26
N ARG A 143 -5.25 -8.62 8.78
CA ARG A 143 -4.11 -9.27 9.47
C ARG A 143 -2.92 -8.32 9.60
N ASP A 144 -2.62 -7.54 8.56
CA ASP A 144 -1.59 -6.52 8.62
C ASP A 144 -1.90 -5.46 9.69
N SER A 145 -3.14 -4.95 9.73
CA SER A 145 -3.57 -4.01 10.77
C SER A 145 -3.44 -4.59 12.19
N TRP A 146 -3.79 -5.86 12.40
CA TRP A 146 -3.58 -6.54 13.69
C TRP A 146 -2.11 -6.66 14.06
N ALA A 147 -1.24 -6.98 13.10
CA ALA A 147 0.21 -7.00 13.32
C ALA A 147 0.73 -5.61 13.72
N MET A 148 0.22 -4.55 13.08
CA MET A 148 0.54 -3.18 13.43
C MET A 148 0.12 -2.82 14.87
N ILE A 149 -1.08 -3.21 15.31
CA ILE A 149 -1.53 -3.01 16.70
C ILE A 149 -0.55 -3.67 17.69
N LYS A 150 -0.11 -4.90 17.40
CA LYS A 150 0.89 -5.60 18.23
C LYS A 150 2.24 -4.89 18.23
N ILE A 151 2.66 -4.32 17.10
CA ILE A 151 3.89 -3.52 17.04
C ILE A 151 3.75 -2.27 17.91
N LEU A 152 2.60 -1.61 17.86
CA LEU A 152 2.35 -0.40 18.65
C LEU A 152 2.22 -0.66 20.15
N SER A 153 1.90 -1.89 20.57
CA SER A 153 1.82 -2.25 22.00
C SER A 153 3.19 -2.39 22.68
N PHE A 154 4.30 -2.39 21.94
CA PHE A 154 5.62 -2.41 22.57
C PHE A 154 6.00 -1.02 23.09
N ASP A 155 6.39 -0.96 24.36
CA ASP A 155 6.79 0.29 25.03
C ASP A 155 8.03 0.94 24.40
N ASN A 156 9.02 0.13 24.00
CA ASN A 156 10.30 0.60 23.49
C ASN A 156 10.33 0.69 21.96
N ALA A 157 10.79 1.84 21.46
CA ALA A 157 11.06 2.11 20.05
C ALA A 157 11.93 1.04 19.37
N GLU A 158 12.93 0.48 20.07
CA GLU A 158 13.76 -0.59 19.51
C GLU A 158 12.98 -1.87 19.25
N HIS A 159 12.10 -2.28 20.17
CA HIS A 159 11.27 -3.47 19.96
C HIS A 159 10.27 -3.25 18.85
N ARG A 160 9.73 -2.03 18.69
CA ARG A 160 8.90 -1.70 17.54
C ARG A 160 9.65 -1.88 16.22
N VAL A 161 10.88 -1.36 16.13
CA VAL A 161 11.73 -1.54 14.93
C VAL A 161 12.06 -3.01 14.70
N MET A 162 12.42 -3.77 15.74
CA MET A 162 12.68 -5.20 15.62
C MET A 162 11.44 -5.98 15.20
N ALA A 163 10.26 -5.67 15.74
CA ALA A 163 9.01 -6.31 15.37
C ALA A 163 8.64 -6.02 13.90
N VAL A 164 8.91 -4.79 13.42
CA VAL A 164 8.80 -4.46 11.98
C VAL A 164 9.75 -5.34 11.14
N LEU A 165 11.03 -5.46 11.51
CA LEU A 165 11.98 -6.32 10.79
C LEU A 165 11.53 -7.79 10.77
N ASN A 166 11.07 -8.32 11.91
CA ASN A 166 10.54 -9.68 12.00
C ASN A 166 9.31 -9.86 11.09
N ARG A 167 8.38 -8.90 11.11
CA ARG A 167 7.19 -8.95 10.25
C ARG A 167 7.55 -8.94 8.76
N LEU A 168 8.55 -8.16 8.36
CA LEU A 168 9.04 -8.11 6.98
C LEU A 168 9.70 -9.41 6.57
N GLN A 169 10.39 -10.07 7.50
CA GLN A 169 10.93 -11.41 7.27
C GLN A 169 9.83 -12.47 7.16
N GLU A 170 8.75 -12.40 7.95
CA GLU A 170 7.61 -13.33 7.79
C GLU A 170 6.92 -13.20 6.42
N LEU A 171 6.85 -11.97 5.89
CA LEU A 171 6.17 -11.69 4.62
C LEU A 171 7.04 -11.93 3.38
N TYR A 172 8.32 -11.56 3.47
CA TYR A 172 9.24 -11.52 2.33
C TYR A 172 10.53 -12.30 2.59
N GLY A 173 10.52 -13.20 3.58
CA GLY A 173 11.69 -13.93 4.03
C GLY A 173 12.20 -14.94 3.02
N VAL A 174 13.53 -15.06 2.92
CA VAL A 174 14.20 -16.18 2.23
C VAL A 174 15.20 -16.79 3.21
N ALA A 175 15.24 -18.12 3.26
CA ALA A 175 16.20 -18.83 4.09
C ALA A 175 17.64 -18.61 3.59
N ASP A 176 18.58 -18.41 4.51
CA ASP A 176 20.01 -18.28 4.26
C ASP A 176 20.76 -19.07 5.34
N ASP A 177 21.92 -19.63 5.02
CA ASP A 177 22.69 -20.44 5.99
C ASP A 177 23.13 -19.64 7.23
N ARG A 178 23.11 -18.31 7.15
CA ARG A 178 23.48 -17.40 8.25
C ARG A 178 22.26 -16.87 9.03
N GLY A 179 21.05 -17.19 8.60
CA GLY A 179 19.80 -16.71 9.20
C GLY A 179 18.68 -16.48 8.19
N SER A 180 17.93 -15.39 8.34
CA SER A 180 16.78 -15.09 7.47
C SER A 180 16.96 -13.77 6.73
N LEU A 181 16.93 -13.81 5.40
CA LEU A 181 16.99 -12.61 4.56
C LEU A 181 15.62 -11.95 4.44
N ILE A 182 15.57 -10.63 4.57
CA ILE A 182 14.39 -9.83 4.19
C ILE A 182 14.52 -9.49 2.70
N ASN A 183 13.80 -10.20 1.83
CA ASN A 183 13.86 -10.02 0.37
C ASN A 183 12.97 -8.86 -0.12
N VAL A 184 12.99 -7.75 0.61
CA VAL A 184 12.37 -6.48 0.21
C VAL A 184 13.22 -5.31 0.70
N ARG A 185 13.30 -4.26 -0.12
CA ARG A 185 14.02 -3.03 0.25
C ARG A 185 13.04 -2.03 0.84
N LEU A 186 13.33 -1.60 2.06
CA LEU A 186 12.62 -0.52 2.72
C LEU A 186 13.56 0.60 3.10
N THR A 187 13.09 1.82 2.89
CA THR A 187 13.77 3.01 3.40
C THR A 187 13.61 3.11 4.91
N HIS A 188 14.54 3.81 5.58
CA HIS A 188 14.41 4.08 7.01
C HIS A 188 13.11 4.84 7.32
N GLN A 189 12.64 5.68 6.40
CA GLN A 189 11.36 6.39 6.56
C GLN A 189 10.17 5.43 6.58
N GLN A 190 10.14 4.43 5.69
CA GLN A 190 9.06 3.45 5.68
C GLN A 190 9.07 2.59 6.94
N MET A 191 10.24 2.14 7.38
CA MET A 191 10.37 1.42 8.66
C MET A 191 9.92 2.29 9.85
N ALA A 192 10.19 3.59 9.80
CA ALA A 192 9.79 4.54 10.83
C ALA A 192 8.27 4.71 10.90
N SER A 193 7.62 4.81 9.73
CA SER A 193 6.16 4.81 9.62
C SER A 193 5.56 3.52 10.20
N TYR A 194 6.15 2.35 9.93
CA TYR A 194 5.66 1.09 10.48
C TYR A 194 5.88 0.96 12.00
N ALA A 195 7.03 1.42 12.51
CA ALA A 195 7.34 1.33 13.93
C ALA A 195 6.74 2.48 14.76
N SER A 196 6.07 3.45 14.11
CA SER A 196 5.60 4.70 14.71
C SER A 196 6.68 5.38 15.56
N VAL A 197 7.82 5.65 14.90
CA VAL A 197 8.99 6.33 15.49
C VAL A 197 9.57 7.32 14.48
N ALA A 198 10.46 8.19 14.93
CA ALA A 198 11.24 9.03 14.02
C ALA A 198 12.22 8.22 13.15
N ARG A 199 12.54 8.70 11.94
CA ARG A 199 13.49 8.05 11.01
C ARG A 199 14.89 7.90 11.61
N GLU A 200 15.29 8.89 12.41
CA GLU A 200 16.57 8.92 13.12
C GLU A 200 16.63 7.80 14.16
N THR A 201 15.51 7.49 14.80
CA THR A 201 15.39 6.38 15.75
C THR A 201 15.59 5.04 15.05
N VAL A 202 14.99 4.82 13.87
CA VAL A 202 15.24 3.62 13.07
C VAL A 202 16.73 3.50 12.73
N THR A 203 17.34 4.59 12.25
CA THR A 203 18.75 4.61 11.88
C THR A 203 19.65 4.22 13.05
N ARG A 204 19.39 4.78 14.25
CA ARG A 204 20.11 4.47 15.47
C ARG A 204 19.93 3.02 15.91
N VAL A 205 18.70 2.49 15.83
CA VAL A 205 18.40 1.10 16.21
C VAL A 205 19.09 0.13 15.26
N LEU A 206 19.00 0.33 13.94
CA LEU A 206 19.67 -0.52 12.96
C LEU A 206 21.19 -0.55 13.17
N GLY A 207 21.82 0.62 13.37
CA GLY A 207 23.27 0.68 13.63
C GLY A 207 23.68 -0.05 14.92
N ARG A 208 22.83 -0.05 15.96
CA ARG A 208 23.06 -0.84 17.17
C ARG A 208 22.91 -2.34 16.91
N LEU A 209 21.86 -2.76 16.22
CA LEU A 209 21.64 -4.17 15.87
C LEU A 209 22.76 -4.72 15.00
N GLU A 210 23.31 -3.92 14.08
CA GLU A 210 24.44 -4.30 13.24
C GLU A 210 25.73 -4.41 14.06
N LYS A 211 26.01 -3.42 14.93
CA LYS A 211 27.16 -3.47 15.86
C LYS A 211 27.13 -4.70 16.76
N ASP A 212 25.94 -5.09 17.20
CA ASP A 212 25.72 -6.25 18.07
C ASP A 212 25.62 -7.58 17.29
N ALA A 213 25.86 -7.57 15.97
CA ALA A 213 25.73 -8.72 15.06
C ALA A 213 24.34 -9.40 15.07
N ALA A 214 23.31 -8.70 15.53
CA ALA A 214 21.92 -9.14 15.46
C ALA A 214 21.41 -9.06 14.00
N ILE A 215 21.87 -8.09 13.23
CA ILE A 215 21.59 -8.01 11.80
C ILE A 215 22.87 -7.87 10.99
N LEU A 216 22.83 -8.26 9.73
CA LEU A 216 23.84 -7.93 8.74
C LEU A 216 23.19 -7.14 7.61
N VAL A 217 23.80 -6.01 7.22
CA VAL A 217 23.38 -5.25 6.03
C VAL A 217 24.26 -5.70 4.86
N LEU A 218 23.64 -6.39 3.90
CA LEU A 218 24.33 -6.95 2.74
C LEU A 218 24.34 -5.96 1.55
N GLU A 219 25.11 -6.30 0.52
CA GLU A 219 25.11 -5.55 -0.74
C GLU A 219 23.69 -5.36 -1.28
N GLY A 220 23.41 -4.15 -1.75
CA GLY A 220 22.05 -3.77 -2.19
C GLY A 220 21.08 -3.41 -1.06
N LYS A 221 21.57 -3.24 0.19
CA LYS A 221 20.76 -2.84 1.36
C LYS A 221 19.73 -3.89 1.79
N THR A 222 20.01 -5.15 1.52
CA THR A 222 19.23 -6.28 2.03
C THR A 222 19.64 -6.53 3.48
N ILE A 223 18.66 -6.77 4.36
CA ILE A 223 18.92 -7.05 5.78
C ILE A 223 18.80 -8.55 6.02
N LEU A 224 19.81 -9.14 6.66
CA LEU A 224 19.77 -10.50 7.19
C LEU A 224 19.55 -10.44 8.70
N LEU A 225 18.59 -11.22 9.21
CA LEU A 225 18.32 -11.40 10.63
C LEU A 225 19.06 -12.65 11.13
N THR A 226 19.96 -12.50 12.09
CA THR A 226 20.74 -13.62 12.65
C THR A 226 20.01 -14.30 13.81
N ASP A 227 20.53 -15.42 14.30
CA ASP A 227 20.01 -16.06 15.51
C ASP A 227 20.03 -15.12 16.74
N ALA A 228 21.03 -14.24 16.81
CA ALA A 228 21.13 -13.24 17.87
C ALA A 228 19.97 -12.23 17.85
N PHE A 229 19.44 -11.88 16.66
CA PHE A 229 18.23 -11.07 16.56
C PHE A 229 17.02 -11.76 17.17
N TYR A 230 16.79 -13.04 16.85
CA TYR A 230 15.64 -13.77 17.37
C TYR A 230 15.76 -14.03 18.88
N ALA A 231 16.97 -14.27 19.39
CA ALA A 231 17.21 -14.37 20.83
C ALA A 231 16.82 -13.08 21.57
N ARG A 232 17.23 -11.93 21.02
CA ARG A 232 16.88 -10.60 21.56
C ARG A 232 15.39 -10.31 21.45
N LEU A 233 14.74 -10.68 20.34
CA LEU A 233 13.30 -10.49 20.15
C LEU A 233 12.48 -11.29 21.20
N LYS A 234 12.91 -12.52 21.53
CA LYS A 234 12.23 -13.38 22.51
C LYS A 234 12.47 -12.96 23.97
N GLY A 235 13.63 -12.38 24.29
CA GLY A 235 14.00 -11.97 25.64
C GLY A 235 13.27 -10.72 26.17
N THR A 236 12.19 -10.31 25.52
CA THR A 236 11.54 -9.02 25.78
C THR A 236 10.02 -9.09 26.00
N ASN A 237 9.50 -10.29 26.26
CA ASN A 237 8.13 -10.49 26.75
C ASN A 237 8.10 -10.54 28.27
#